data_AF-A0A0N4YRE8-F1
#
_entry.id   AF-A0A0N4YRE8-F1
#
_cell.length_a   1.000
_cell.length_b   1.000
_cell.length_c   1.000
_cell.angle_alpha   90.00
_cell.angle_beta   90.00
_cell.angle_gamma   90.00
#
_symmetry.space_group_name_H-M   'P 1'
#
loop_
_entity.id
_entity.type
_entity.pdbx_description
1 polymer ?
#
loop_
_entity_poly.entity_id
_entity_poly.type
_entity_poly.pdbx_seq_one_letter_code
_entity_poly.pdbx_strand_id
1 'polypeptide(L)'
;MSFQDVDGVRIVQQIADCLQQMESVEKVYAITGAKVPIVKFVCPGLGIDGDISYYNVLALSNTELLKTYCAWDKRVAPLGVWIKRWAKMCDIGDASHGSLSSYAYIILLLHYLQNCDPPLVPRLQEDFRSADTQPEIIENCDVYFHKDVIEGWSKNKQTLGELFIGFLDYYARFDFGTQVVQMRRKKPLLKTEKEWNRSLCIEDPFDLRHNLGAVFVFIVRNIHNSRKRFMLSECRKTFLEGHSLAFEKQMSPSLCDDYASYVIFLVVDAGATGLPDGSGTIRSTVSHMPLYRTFRRFMPKVPPLPKQDMTLDELRKYDGVQDEHILFALNGTIYDVTRGSSFYDPSGPYGALAGRDATRALSTMNVRNLRDEWDDHDGLTADEKETANEWEASFKCKYPTVGRLIKEDEVRVDYGGALSSTQA
;
A
#
# COMPACT_ATOMS: atom_id res chain seq x y z
N MET A 1 -38.77 -15.34 -9.68
CA MET A 1 -37.49 -15.53 -10.39
C MET A 1 -36.49 -16.03 -9.38
N SER A 2 -35.82 -17.15 -9.63
CA SER A 2 -34.71 -17.57 -8.77
C SER A 2 -33.55 -16.59 -8.99
N PHE A 3 -32.80 -16.24 -7.95
CA PHE A 3 -31.64 -15.34 -8.04
C PHE A 3 -30.47 -15.92 -8.88
N GLN A 4 -30.58 -17.17 -9.37
CA GLN A 4 -29.50 -17.89 -10.03
C GLN A 4 -29.28 -17.51 -11.50
N ASP A 5 -30.20 -16.77 -12.13
CA ASP A 5 -30.13 -16.42 -13.57
C ASP A 5 -29.82 -14.93 -13.83
N VAL A 6 -29.36 -14.21 -12.80
CA VAL A 6 -29.16 -12.76 -12.90
C VAL A 6 -27.72 -12.44 -13.28
N ASP A 7 -27.53 -11.85 -14.45
CA ASP A 7 -26.22 -11.38 -14.91
C ASP A 7 -25.79 -10.12 -14.12
N GLY A 8 -24.93 -10.33 -13.13
CA GLY A 8 -24.39 -9.27 -12.28
C GLY A 8 -23.60 -8.21 -13.06
N VAL A 9 -22.94 -8.58 -14.17
CA VAL A 9 -22.23 -7.62 -15.03
C VAL A 9 -23.23 -6.71 -15.72
N ARG A 10 -24.30 -7.28 -16.27
CA ARG A 10 -25.40 -6.49 -16.85
C ARG A 10 -26.04 -5.57 -15.82
N ILE A 11 -26.26 -6.03 -14.58
CA ILE A 11 -26.79 -5.16 -13.52
C ILE A 11 -25.85 -4.00 -13.22
N VAL A 12 -24.55 -4.27 -13.07
CA VAL A 12 -23.55 -3.22 -12.84
C VAL A 12 -23.54 -2.19 -13.98
N GLN A 13 -23.65 -2.64 -15.23
CA GLN A 13 -23.77 -1.73 -16.37
C GLN A 13 -25.05 -0.88 -16.30
N GLN A 14 -26.19 -1.49 -16.00
CA GLN A 14 -27.46 -0.77 -15.85
C GLN A 14 -27.43 0.26 -14.71
N ILE A 15 -26.78 -0.06 -13.58
CA ILE A 15 -26.57 0.89 -12.48
C ILE A 15 -25.72 2.08 -12.96
N ALA A 16 -24.66 1.83 -13.73
CA ALA A 16 -23.82 2.88 -14.29
C ALA A 16 -24.61 3.79 -15.24
N ASP A 17 -25.41 3.22 -16.14
CA ASP A 17 -26.25 3.97 -17.08
C ASP A 17 -27.24 4.87 -16.32
N CYS A 18 -27.86 4.36 -15.24
CA CYS A 18 -28.75 5.16 -14.38
C CYS A 18 -28.01 6.29 -13.67
N LEU A 19 -26.83 6.03 -13.10
CA LEU A 19 -26.03 7.05 -12.40
C LEU A 19 -25.54 8.15 -13.35
N GLN A 20 -25.26 7.83 -14.61
CA GLN A 20 -24.87 8.82 -15.63
C GLN A 20 -25.97 9.83 -15.95
N GLN A 21 -27.24 9.51 -15.70
CA GLN A 21 -28.36 10.44 -15.90
C GLN A 21 -28.54 11.42 -14.72
N MET A 22 -27.81 11.25 -13.62
CA MET A 22 -27.95 12.09 -12.43
C MET A 22 -27.03 13.31 -12.53
N GLU A 23 -27.59 14.52 -12.54
CA GLU A 23 -26.83 15.78 -12.61
C GLU A 23 -25.84 15.97 -11.45
N SER A 24 -26.09 15.34 -10.29
CA SER A 24 -25.26 15.43 -9.09
C SER A 24 -24.09 14.45 -9.05
N VAL A 25 -23.97 13.57 -10.05
CA VAL A 25 -22.98 12.50 -10.10
C VAL A 25 -22.09 12.67 -11.34
N GLU A 26 -20.78 12.62 -11.13
CA GLU A 26 -19.76 12.75 -12.15
C GLU A 26 -18.88 11.50 -12.22
N LYS A 27 -18.13 11.37 -13.31
CA LYS A 27 -17.08 10.33 -13.50
C LYS A 27 -17.58 8.92 -13.24
N VAL A 28 -18.74 8.59 -13.80
CA VAL A 28 -19.37 7.27 -13.66
C VAL A 28 -18.82 6.31 -14.70
N TYR A 29 -18.25 5.18 -14.26
CA TYR A 29 -17.82 4.09 -15.14
C TYR A 29 -17.96 2.74 -14.46
N ALA A 30 -18.36 1.73 -15.24
CA ALA A 30 -18.44 0.34 -14.81
C ALA A 30 -17.07 -0.34 -14.98
N ILE A 31 -16.65 -1.09 -13.96
CA ILE A 31 -15.48 -1.96 -13.97
C ILE A 31 -16.00 -3.39 -13.87
N THR A 32 -16.17 -4.04 -15.02
CA THR A 32 -16.84 -5.34 -15.13
C THR A 32 -15.88 -6.53 -15.19
N GLY A 33 -14.61 -6.30 -15.56
CA GLY A 33 -13.58 -7.35 -15.65
C GLY A 33 -12.90 -7.72 -14.33
N ALA A 34 -13.27 -7.07 -13.22
CA ALA A 34 -12.71 -7.37 -11.89
C ALA A 34 -13.40 -8.59 -11.24
N LYS A 35 -12.74 -9.22 -10.24
CA LYS A 35 -13.33 -10.32 -9.45
C LYS A 35 -14.71 -9.96 -8.86
N VAL A 36 -14.85 -8.70 -8.42
CA VAL A 36 -16.14 -8.13 -8.00
C VAL A 36 -16.43 -6.96 -8.92
N PRO A 37 -17.39 -7.09 -9.85
CA PRO A 37 -17.81 -5.99 -10.71
C PRO A 37 -18.36 -4.81 -9.91
N ILE A 38 -17.92 -3.59 -10.25
CA ILE A 38 -18.31 -2.36 -9.55
C ILE A 38 -18.65 -1.22 -10.51
N VAL A 39 -19.47 -0.27 -10.04
CA VAL A 39 -19.61 1.05 -10.65
C VAL A 39 -18.89 2.06 -9.78
N LYS A 40 -17.92 2.77 -10.35
CA LYS A 40 -17.22 3.85 -9.67
C LYS A 40 -17.87 5.18 -10.02
N PHE A 41 -18.03 6.05 -9.02
CA PHE A 41 -18.69 7.35 -9.19
C PHE A 41 -18.12 8.41 -8.25
N VAL A 42 -18.35 9.69 -8.60
CA VAL A 42 -18.04 10.84 -7.76
C VAL A 42 -19.29 11.68 -7.58
N CYS A 43 -19.62 12.06 -6.36
CA CYS A 43 -20.68 13.01 -6.07
C CYS A 43 -20.07 14.26 -5.42
N PRO A 44 -19.70 15.30 -6.21
CA PRO A 44 -19.00 16.48 -5.72
C PRO A 44 -19.78 17.26 -4.65
N GLY A 45 -21.10 17.37 -4.82
CA GLY A 45 -21.99 18.07 -3.89
C GLY A 45 -21.97 17.48 -2.48
N LEU A 46 -21.77 16.16 -2.36
CA LEU A 46 -21.61 15.45 -1.10
C LEU A 46 -20.15 15.23 -0.70
N GLY A 47 -19.20 15.48 -1.60
CA GLY A 47 -17.79 15.15 -1.40
C GLY A 47 -17.50 13.65 -1.33
N ILE A 48 -18.34 12.82 -1.96
CA ILE A 48 -18.23 11.36 -1.93
C ILE A 48 -17.53 10.88 -3.21
N ASP A 49 -16.58 9.97 -3.03
CA ASP A 49 -15.99 9.15 -4.09
C ASP A 49 -16.19 7.71 -3.67
N GLY A 50 -16.91 6.93 -4.47
CA GLY A 50 -17.42 5.64 -4.03
C GLY A 50 -17.56 4.63 -5.14
N ASP A 51 -17.72 3.38 -4.70
CA ASP A 51 -17.91 2.23 -5.55
C ASP A 51 -19.23 1.54 -5.16
N ILE A 52 -20.04 1.15 -6.14
CA ILE A 52 -21.23 0.33 -5.94
C ILE A 52 -20.91 -1.07 -6.48
N SER A 53 -21.07 -2.10 -5.65
CA SER A 53 -20.93 -3.49 -6.07
C SER A 53 -22.30 -4.19 -6.07
N TYR A 54 -22.47 -5.16 -6.95
CA TYR A 54 -23.63 -6.04 -6.92
C TYR A 54 -23.32 -7.31 -6.11
N TYR A 55 -24.18 -7.60 -5.13
CA TYR A 55 -24.18 -8.85 -4.37
C TYR A 55 -22.84 -9.24 -3.72
N ASN A 56 -22.15 -8.28 -3.11
CA ASN A 56 -20.93 -8.54 -2.35
C ASN A 56 -21.25 -8.80 -0.86
N VAL A 57 -21.92 -9.92 -0.57
CA VAL A 57 -22.50 -10.17 0.76
C VAL A 57 -21.42 -10.44 1.81
N LEU A 58 -20.35 -11.17 1.45
CA LEU A 58 -19.24 -11.44 2.36
C LEU A 58 -18.53 -10.15 2.83
N ALA A 59 -18.48 -9.10 2.01
CA ALA A 59 -17.92 -7.81 2.40
C ALA A 59 -18.69 -7.15 3.56
N LEU A 60 -19.99 -7.44 3.72
CA LEU A 60 -20.78 -6.96 4.85
C LEU A 60 -20.32 -7.62 6.16
N SER A 61 -20.14 -8.95 6.13
CA SER A 61 -19.64 -9.72 7.28
C SER A 61 -18.22 -9.27 7.65
N ASN A 62 -17.34 -9.09 6.66
CA ASN A 62 -15.98 -8.56 6.85
C ASN A 62 -16.01 -7.17 7.49
N THR A 63 -16.92 -6.30 7.05
CA THR A 63 -17.06 -4.95 7.60
C THR A 63 -17.51 -4.99 9.06
N GLU A 64 -18.48 -5.83 9.40
CA GLU A 64 -18.93 -5.98 10.78
C GLU A 64 -17.84 -6.58 11.68
N LEU A 65 -17.09 -7.58 11.20
CA LEU A 65 -15.94 -8.14 11.91
C LEU A 65 -14.91 -7.06 12.26
N LEU A 66 -14.50 -6.25 11.28
CA LEU A 66 -13.53 -5.18 11.50
C LEU A 66 -14.05 -4.08 12.44
N LYS A 67 -15.34 -3.74 12.34
CA LYS A 67 -15.99 -2.80 13.25
C LYS A 67 -16.00 -3.32 14.68
N THR A 68 -16.26 -4.62 14.89
CA THR A 68 -16.18 -5.27 16.20
C THR A 68 -14.76 -5.22 16.77
N TYR A 69 -13.73 -5.45 15.97
CA TYR A 69 -12.34 -5.27 16.42
C TYR A 69 -12.03 -3.82 16.84
N CYS A 70 -12.59 -2.83 16.14
CA CYS A 70 -12.42 -1.42 16.52
C CYS A 70 -13.11 -1.10 17.86
N ALA A 71 -14.20 -1.78 18.18
CA ALA A 71 -14.88 -1.67 19.47
C ALA A 71 -14.14 -2.40 20.60
N TRP A 72 -13.38 -3.46 20.29
CA TRP A 72 -12.65 -4.26 21.28
C TRP A 72 -11.54 -3.51 21.99
N ASP A 73 -10.80 -2.68 21.25
CA ASP A 73 -9.78 -1.81 21.82
C ASP A 73 -9.69 -0.50 21.02
N LYS A 74 -9.79 0.62 21.74
CA LYS A 74 -9.74 1.98 21.18
C LYS A 74 -8.49 2.28 20.34
N ARG A 75 -7.42 1.49 20.50
CA ARG A 75 -6.16 1.65 19.75
C ARG A 75 -6.22 1.08 18.33
N VAL A 76 -7.15 0.17 18.03
CA VAL A 76 -7.23 -0.53 16.74
C VAL A 76 -7.52 0.43 15.59
N ALA A 77 -8.55 1.27 15.71
CA ALA A 77 -8.95 2.17 14.63
C ALA A 77 -7.87 3.23 14.31
N PRO A 78 -7.27 3.94 15.29
CA PRO A 78 -6.15 4.85 15.03
C PRO A 78 -4.94 4.17 14.38
N LEU A 79 -4.54 2.99 14.84
CA LEU A 79 -3.46 2.21 14.22
C LEU A 79 -3.78 1.85 12.77
N GLY A 80 -5.02 1.45 12.50
CA GLY A 80 -5.48 1.18 11.14
C GLY A 80 -5.36 2.41 10.23
N VAL A 81 -5.66 3.61 10.75
CA VAL A 81 -5.46 4.87 10.02
C VAL A 81 -3.96 5.14 9.79
N TRP A 82 -3.11 4.96 10.80
CA TRP A 82 -1.67 5.19 10.69
C TRP A 82 -1.02 4.26 9.67
N ILE A 83 -1.34 2.96 9.71
CA ILE A 83 -0.81 1.98 8.75
C ILE A 83 -1.30 2.27 7.34
N LYS A 84 -2.59 2.59 7.14
CA LYS A 84 -3.09 2.97 5.80
C LYS A 84 -2.39 4.20 5.25
N ARG A 85 -2.15 5.21 6.10
CA ARG A 85 -1.43 6.41 5.70
C ARG A 85 0.02 6.09 5.35
N TRP A 86 0.72 5.35 6.20
CA TRP A 86 2.07 4.87 5.93
C TRP A 86 2.15 4.08 4.61
N ALA A 87 1.26 3.11 4.39
CA ALA A 87 1.22 2.32 3.18
C ALA A 87 0.98 3.18 1.92
N LYS A 88 0.07 4.15 1.99
CA LYS A 88 -0.16 5.10 0.89
C LYS A 88 1.08 5.96 0.62
N MET A 89 1.76 6.43 1.67
CA MET A 89 2.98 7.22 1.57
C MET A 89 4.20 6.42 1.14
N CYS A 90 4.13 5.09 1.13
CA CYS A 90 5.16 4.20 0.58
C CYS A 90 4.76 3.68 -0.81
N ASP A 91 3.66 4.16 -1.38
CA ASP A 91 3.08 3.70 -2.65
C ASP A 91 2.77 2.20 -2.71
N ILE A 92 2.40 1.63 -1.56
CA ILE A 92 2.10 0.20 -1.37
C ILE A 92 0.63 -0.05 -0.98
N GLY A 93 -0.23 0.97 -1.04
CA GLY A 93 -1.61 0.98 -0.54
C GLY A 93 -2.72 0.93 -1.59
N ASP A 94 -2.42 0.57 -2.84
CA ASP A 94 -3.37 0.53 -3.95
C ASP A 94 -3.33 -0.81 -4.72
N ALA A 95 -4.34 -1.65 -4.48
CA ALA A 95 -4.47 -2.95 -5.14
C ALA A 95 -4.81 -2.87 -6.62
N SER A 96 -5.39 -1.77 -7.09
CA SER A 96 -5.70 -1.60 -8.52
C SER A 96 -4.44 -1.40 -9.38
N HIS A 97 -3.29 -1.15 -8.74
CA HIS A 97 -1.99 -0.94 -9.37
C HIS A 97 -0.94 -1.92 -8.81
N GLY A 98 -1.34 -3.14 -8.45
CA GLY A 98 -0.41 -4.23 -8.11
C GLY A 98 0.17 -4.23 -6.69
N SER A 99 -0.30 -3.36 -5.79
CA SER A 99 0.10 -3.36 -4.37
C SER A 99 -1.01 -3.91 -3.45
N LEU A 100 -0.96 -3.69 -2.13
CA LEU A 100 -1.97 -4.23 -1.21
C LEU A 100 -3.15 -3.28 -1.05
N SER A 101 -4.35 -3.85 -0.88
CA SER A 101 -5.53 -3.08 -0.54
C SER A 101 -5.45 -2.55 0.90
N SER A 102 -6.16 -1.46 1.19
CA SER A 102 -6.33 -0.99 2.57
C SER A 102 -6.86 -2.09 3.49
N TYR A 103 -7.76 -2.94 2.98
CA TYR A 103 -8.29 -4.09 3.72
C TYR A 103 -7.20 -5.09 4.10
N ALA A 104 -6.32 -5.47 3.16
CA ALA A 104 -5.21 -6.39 3.43
C ALA A 104 -4.25 -5.87 4.52
N TYR A 105 -3.98 -4.56 4.56
CA TYR A 105 -3.22 -3.96 5.66
C TYR A 105 -3.90 -4.04 7.02
N ILE A 106 -5.22 -3.97 7.07
CA ILE A 106 -5.96 -4.14 8.32
C ILE A 106 -5.88 -5.60 8.78
N ILE A 107 -5.91 -6.58 7.87
CA ILE A 107 -5.69 -7.99 8.22
C ILE A 107 -4.27 -8.20 8.75
N LEU A 108 -3.25 -7.60 8.12
CA LEU A 108 -1.88 -7.59 8.64
C LEU A 108 -1.81 -6.99 10.05
N LEU A 109 -2.45 -5.84 10.27
CA LEU A 109 -2.50 -5.20 11.58
C LEU A 109 -3.13 -6.12 12.62
N LEU A 110 -4.31 -6.67 12.35
CA LEU A 110 -5.04 -7.50 13.31
C LEU A 110 -4.29 -8.80 13.62
N HIS A 111 -3.68 -9.43 12.62
CA HIS A 111 -2.78 -10.57 12.85
C HIS A 111 -1.64 -10.19 13.81
N TYR A 112 -0.97 -9.06 13.59
CA TYR A 112 0.09 -8.61 14.50
C TYR A 112 -0.44 -8.37 15.92
N LEU A 113 -1.56 -7.65 16.06
CA LEU A 113 -2.16 -7.32 17.35
C LEU A 113 -2.60 -8.55 18.16
N GLN A 114 -3.04 -9.61 17.48
CA GLN A 114 -3.39 -10.91 18.06
C GLN A 114 -2.16 -11.73 18.50
N ASN A 115 -0.97 -11.36 18.03
CA ASN A 115 0.30 -12.02 18.33
C ASN A 115 1.26 -11.14 19.15
N CYS A 116 0.82 -9.94 19.59
CA CYS A 116 1.51 -9.21 20.64
C CYS A 116 1.53 -10.03 21.94
N ASP A 117 2.49 -9.75 22.82
CA ASP A 117 2.56 -10.34 24.15
C ASP A 117 2.53 -9.24 25.24
N PRO A 118 1.44 -9.13 26.03
CA PRO A 118 0.18 -9.86 25.87
C PRO A 118 -0.61 -9.39 24.63
N PRO A 119 -1.54 -10.20 24.09
CA PRO A 119 -2.30 -9.84 22.89
C PRO A 119 -3.16 -8.60 23.12
N LEU A 120 -3.25 -7.74 22.09
CA LEU A 120 -4.09 -6.55 22.15
C LEU A 120 -5.57 -6.92 22.01
N VAL A 121 -5.88 -7.79 21.05
CA VAL A 121 -7.24 -8.25 20.71
C VAL A 121 -7.27 -9.79 20.60
N PRO A 122 -8.42 -10.42 20.85
CA PRO A 122 -8.59 -11.88 20.69
C PRO A 122 -8.71 -12.29 19.22
N ARG A 123 -8.84 -13.60 18.98
CA ARG A 123 -9.29 -14.19 17.72
C ARG A 123 -10.77 -14.48 17.80
N LEU A 124 -11.60 -13.54 17.32
CA LEU A 124 -13.07 -13.61 17.48
C LEU A 124 -13.73 -14.83 16.85
N GLN A 125 -13.08 -15.48 15.89
CA GLN A 125 -13.60 -16.67 15.21
C GLN A 125 -13.25 -17.99 15.93
N GLU A 126 -12.34 -17.98 16.91
CA GLU A 126 -11.84 -19.18 17.59
C GLU A 126 -11.91 -19.08 19.12
N ASP A 127 -11.50 -17.96 19.72
CA ASP A 127 -11.32 -17.85 21.18
C ASP A 127 -12.59 -18.05 22.00
N PHE A 128 -13.75 -17.77 21.40
CA PHE A 128 -15.06 -17.86 22.04
C PHE A 128 -15.95 -18.93 21.42
N ARG A 129 -15.39 -19.73 20.51
CA ARG A 129 -16.12 -20.79 19.83
C ARG A 129 -16.13 -22.04 20.71
N SER A 130 -17.32 -22.56 20.99
CA SER A 130 -17.55 -23.80 21.74
C SER A 130 -18.15 -24.90 20.86
N ALA A 131 -18.27 -26.13 21.39
CA ALA A 131 -18.94 -27.23 20.71
C ALA A 131 -20.42 -26.93 20.37
N ASP A 132 -21.06 -26.04 21.12
CA ASP A 132 -22.45 -25.63 20.92
C ASP A 132 -22.60 -24.50 19.88
N THR A 133 -21.49 -23.91 19.44
CA THR A 133 -21.51 -22.79 18.50
C THR A 133 -21.84 -23.28 17.09
N GLN A 134 -23.01 -22.91 16.59
CA GLN A 134 -23.42 -23.21 15.22
C GLN A 134 -22.71 -22.30 14.21
N PRO A 135 -22.28 -22.83 13.06
CA PRO A 135 -21.71 -22.01 11.99
C PRO A 135 -22.76 -21.09 11.39
N GLU A 136 -22.38 -19.86 11.06
CA GLU A 136 -23.22 -18.91 10.31
C GLU A 136 -22.79 -18.97 8.85
N ILE A 137 -23.53 -19.65 7.97
CA ILE A 137 -23.08 -19.86 6.57
C ILE A 137 -23.63 -18.79 5.63
N ILE A 138 -22.72 -18.04 4.99
CA ILE A 138 -23.03 -17.11 3.88
C ILE A 138 -22.09 -17.45 2.72
N GLU A 139 -22.63 -17.67 1.52
CA GLU A 139 -21.84 -18.01 0.31
C GLU A 139 -20.86 -19.18 0.54
N ASN A 140 -21.31 -20.22 1.25
CA ASN A 140 -20.50 -21.40 1.65
C ASN A 140 -19.30 -21.08 2.56
N CYS A 141 -19.25 -19.89 3.13
CA CYS A 141 -18.26 -19.48 4.11
C CYS A 141 -18.90 -19.39 5.49
N ASP A 142 -18.22 -19.91 6.51
CA ASP A 142 -18.61 -19.72 7.90
C ASP A 142 -18.19 -18.33 8.36
N VAL A 143 -19.17 -17.44 8.47
CA VAL A 143 -18.99 -16.04 8.86
C VAL A 143 -19.15 -15.81 10.36
N TYR A 144 -19.23 -16.87 11.16
CA TYR A 144 -19.32 -16.74 12.62
C TYR A 144 -18.09 -16.00 13.20
N PHE A 145 -18.36 -15.06 14.10
CA PHE A 145 -17.40 -14.48 15.04
C PHE A 145 -18.11 -13.97 16.28
N HIS A 146 -17.40 -13.87 17.40
CA HIS A 146 -17.94 -13.33 18.65
C HIS A 146 -18.16 -11.81 18.57
N LYS A 147 -19.38 -11.37 18.84
CA LYS A 147 -19.84 -9.98 18.66
C LYS A 147 -19.78 -9.15 19.94
N ASP A 148 -19.82 -9.78 21.11
CA ASP A 148 -19.93 -9.09 22.40
C ASP A 148 -18.57 -8.62 22.91
N VAL A 149 -18.39 -7.31 23.07
CA VAL A 149 -17.13 -6.74 23.55
C VAL A 149 -16.99 -6.96 25.06
N ILE A 150 -15.84 -7.49 25.48
CA ILE A 150 -15.49 -7.68 26.89
C ILE A 150 -14.61 -6.51 27.35
N GLU A 151 -15.17 -5.62 28.19
CA GLU A 151 -14.43 -4.50 28.74
C GLU A 151 -13.23 -4.96 29.59
N GLY A 152 -12.08 -4.29 29.42
CA GLY A 152 -10.87 -4.59 30.19
C GLY A 152 -10.23 -5.96 29.88
N TRP A 153 -10.65 -6.61 28.79
CA TRP A 153 -10.07 -7.87 28.31
C TRP A 153 -8.57 -7.73 28.04
N SER A 154 -8.19 -6.71 27.28
CA SER A 154 -6.79 -6.48 26.90
C SER A 154 -5.92 -6.15 28.10
N LYS A 155 -4.86 -6.94 28.29
CA LYS A 155 -3.81 -6.67 29.29
C LYS A 155 -2.63 -5.91 28.69
N ASN A 156 -2.60 -5.73 27.37
CA ASN A 156 -1.56 -5.02 26.66
C ASN A 156 -1.55 -3.53 27.02
N LYS A 157 -0.39 -3.02 27.44
CA LYS A 157 -0.20 -1.62 27.87
C LYS A 157 0.59 -0.77 26.86
N GLN A 158 0.96 -1.34 25.72
CA GLN A 158 1.73 -0.63 24.70
C GLN A 158 0.94 0.55 24.13
N THR A 159 1.65 1.62 23.80
CA THR A 159 1.05 2.83 23.21
C THR A 159 0.79 2.67 21.71
N LEU A 160 0.15 3.65 21.07
CA LEU A 160 -0.04 3.63 19.62
C LEU A 160 1.31 3.65 18.89
N GLY A 161 2.23 4.51 19.33
CA GLY A 161 3.60 4.56 18.81
C GLY A 161 4.36 3.24 18.95
N GLU A 162 4.32 2.62 20.13
CA GLU A 162 4.99 1.33 20.36
C GLU A 162 4.38 0.21 19.52
N LEU A 163 3.05 0.17 19.39
CA LEU A 163 2.36 -0.81 18.57
C LEU A 163 2.65 -0.61 17.08
N PHE A 164 2.74 0.63 16.59
CA PHE A 164 3.10 0.93 15.21
C PHE A 164 4.54 0.51 14.88
N ILE A 165 5.50 0.83 15.75
CA ILE A 165 6.90 0.40 15.58
C ILE A 165 6.99 -1.14 15.67
N GLY A 166 6.29 -1.73 16.63
CA GLY A 166 6.23 -3.18 16.78
C GLY A 166 5.60 -3.88 15.57
N PHE A 167 4.62 -3.27 14.90
CA PHE A 167 4.06 -3.78 13.64
C PHE A 167 5.13 -3.87 12.54
N LEU A 168 5.93 -2.80 12.37
CA LEU A 168 7.03 -2.79 11.39
C LEU A 168 8.11 -3.82 11.74
N ASP A 169 8.46 -3.93 13.02
CA ASP A 169 9.47 -4.87 13.51
C ASP A 169 9.01 -6.34 13.47
N TYR A 170 7.73 -6.60 13.71
CA TYR A 170 7.11 -7.92 13.59
C TYR A 170 7.21 -8.41 12.14
N TYR A 171 6.74 -7.62 11.19
CA TYR A 171 6.75 -8.03 9.78
C TYR A 171 8.14 -7.97 9.14
N ALA A 172 9.10 -7.22 9.69
CA ALA A 172 10.49 -7.35 9.26
C ALA A 172 11.08 -8.74 9.59
N ARG A 173 10.55 -9.43 10.60
CA ARG A 173 11.02 -10.74 11.07
C ARG A 173 10.09 -11.89 10.71
N PHE A 174 8.89 -11.58 10.21
CA PHE A 174 7.89 -12.57 9.88
C PHE A 174 8.37 -13.45 8.72
N ASP A 175 8.21 -14.77 8.87
CA ASP A 175 8.57 -15.72 7.83
C ASP A 175 7.51 -15.78 6.74
N PHE A 176 7.56 -14.81 5.84
CA PHE A 176 6.73 -14.80 4.66
C PHE A 176 7.10 -15.88 3.64
N GLY A 177 8.26 -16.54 3.78
CA GLY A 177 8.65 -17.62 2.88
C GLY A 177 7.73 -18.83 3.06
N THR A 178 7.44 -19.18 4.33
CA THR A 178 6.67 -20.39 4.66
C THR A 178 5.27 -20.11 5.20
N GLN A 179 5.02 -18.95 5.81
CA GLN A 179 3.77 -18.68 6.53
C GLN A 179 2.77 -17.85 5.72
N VAL A 180 1.50 -17.97 6.10
CA VAL A 180 0.36 -17.20 5.62
C VAL A 180 -0.15 -16.33 6.78
N VAL A 181 -0.31 -15.03 6.52
CA VAL A 181 -0.95 -14.11 7.47
C VAL A 181 -2.43 -14.45 7.53
N GLN A 182 -2.95 -14.65 8.74
CA GLN A 182 -4.36 -14.96 8.99
C GLN A 182 -4.77 -14.49 10.37
N MET A 183 -6.05 -14.22 10.60
CA MET A 183 -6.54 -13.68 11.88
C MET A 183 -7.60 -14.55 12.59
N ARG A 184 -7.90 -15.73 12.04
CA ARG A 184 -9.01 -16.58 12.48
C ARG A 184 -8.61 -17.67 13.48
N ARG A 185 -7.33 -18.07 13.54
CA ARG A 185 -6.85 -19.20 14.35
C ARG A 185 -5.54 -18.94 15.07
N LYS A 186 -5.28 -19.64 16.17
CA LYS A 186 -4.03 -19.57 16.96
C LYS A 186 -2.88 -20.26 16.24
N LYS A 187 -3.15 -21.44 15.69
CA LYS A 187 -2.14 -22.22 14.99
C LYS A 187 -1.63 -21.45 13.77
N PRO A 188 -0.31 -21.23 13.63
CA PRO A 188 0.26 -20.64 12.40
C PRO A 188 -0.23 -21.39 11.15
N LEU A 189 -0.44 -20.65 10.06
CA LEU A 189 -0.88 -21.21 8.78
C LEU A 189 0.29 -21.26 7.82
N LEU A 190 0.55 -22.44 7.26
CA LEU A 190 1.64 -22.65 6.33
C LEU A 190 1.14 -22.57 4.89
N LYS A 191 1.99 -22.08 4.01
CA LYS A 191 1.74 -22.02 2.56
C LYS A 191 1.52 -23.41 1.96
N THR A 192 2.25 -24.42 2.45
CA THR A 192 2.09 -25.82 2.05
C THR A 192 0.73 -26.39 2.42
N GLU A 193 0.14 -25.96 3.55
CA GLU A 193 -1.22 -26.33 3.95
C GLU A 193 -2.28 -25.73 3.03
N LYS A 194 -1.99 -24.57 2.43
CA LYS A 194 -2.89 -23.84 1.53
C LYS A 194 -2.62 -24.08 0.04
N GLU A 195 -1.52 -24.76 -0.29
CA GLU A 195 -0.99 -24.87 -1.65
C GLU A 195 -0.80 -23.50 -2.32
N TRP A 196 -0.39 -22.49 -1.53
CA TRP A 196 -0.15 -21.14 -2.02
C TRP A 196 1.34 -20.90 -2.26
N ASN A 197 1.69 -20.39 -3.43
CA ASN A 197 3.08 -20.17 -3.86
C ASN A 197 3.46 -18.70 -4.03
N ARG A 198 2.55 -17.76 -3.73
CA ARG A 198 2.84 -16.32 -3.84
C ARG A 198 3.83 -15.90 -2.76
N SER A 199 4.65 -14.91 -3.09
CA SER A 199 5.66 -14.39 -2.17
C SER A 199 5.04 -13.77 -0.90
N LEU A 200 3.89 -13.09 -1.02
CA LEU A 200 3.05 -12.64 0.09
C LEU A 200 1.72 -13.38 0.09
N CYS A 201 1.35 -13.97 1.24
CA CYS A 201 0.10 -14.68 1.41
C CYS A 201 -0.66 -14.14 2.62
N ILE A 202 -1.86 -13.61 2.37
CA ILE A 202 -2.77 -13.08 3.39
C ILE A 202 -4.14 -13.73 3.16
N GLU A 203 -4.59 -14.56 4.09
CA GLU A 203 -5.89 -15.24 4.03
C GLU A 203 -7.02 -14.26 4.41
N ASP A 204 -8.05 -14.17 3.57
CA ASP A 204 -9.31 -13.52 3.96
C ASP A 204 -9.96 -14.31 5.12
N PRO A 205 -10.49 -13.64 6.16
CA PRO A 205 -11.01 -14.29 7.36
C PRO A 205 -12.25 -15.17 7.11
N PHE A 206 -12.99 -14.96 6.01
CA PHE A 206 -14.18 -15.76 5.67
C PHE A 206 -14.03 -16.55 4.36
N ASP A 207 -13.67 -15.91 3.25
CA ASP A 207 -13.37 -16.63 2.00
C ASP A 207 -11.94 -17.18 2.06
N LEU A 208 -11.77 -18.32 2.72
CA LEU A 208 -10.45 -18.91 2.98
C LEU A 208 -9.67 -19.23 1.69
N ARG A 209 -10.29 -19.24 0.51
CA ARG A 209 -9.60 -19.44 -0.78
C ARG A 209 -9.03 -18.14 -1.32
N HIS A 210 -9.47 -17.00 -0.81
CA HIS A 210 -9.03 -15.69 -1.25
C HIS A 210 -7.72 -15.29 -0.57
N ASN A 211 -6.65 -15.30 -1.36
CA ASN A 211 -5.39 -14.66 -0.99
C ASN A 211 -5.44 -13.17 -1.35
N LEU A 212 -5.36 -12.30 -0.35
CA LEU A 212 -5.30 -10.84 -0.48
C LEU A 212 -3.90 -10.32 -0.82
N GLY A 213 -2.90 -11.21 -0.84
CA GLY A 213 -1.50 -10.89 -1.09
C GLY A 213 -1.20 -10.48 -2.53
N ALA A 214 -0.24 -9.56 -2.67
CA ALA A 214 0.29 -9.03 -3.92
C ALA A 214 1.80 -9.35 -4.06
N VAL A 215 2.48 -8.76 -5.04
CA VAL A 215 3.94 -8.91 -5.23
C VAL A 215 4.66 -8.40 -3.97
N PHE A 216 5.47 -9.26 -3.37
CA PHE A 216 5.94 -9.20 -1.99
C PHE A 216 7.08 -8.22 -1.71
N VAL A 217 7.99 -8.10 -2.67
CA VAL A 217 9.34 -7.57 -2.45
C VAL A 217 9.28 -6.10 -2.08
N PHE A 218 8.44 -5.32 -2.76
CA PHE A 218 8.29 -3.90 -2.49
C PHE A 218 7.70 -3.62 -1.10
N ILE A 219 6.78 -4.45 -0.63
CA ILE A 219 6.09 -4.25 0.66
C ILE A 219 7.04 -4.53 1.83
N VAL A 220 7.70 -5.69 1.85
CA VAL A 220 8.62 -6.05 2.94
C VAL A 220 9.84 -5.16 2.94
N ARG A 221 10.33 -4.72 1.79
CA ARG A 221 11.45 -3.79 1.71
C ARG A 221 11.08 -2.42 2.28
N ASN A 222 9.88 -1.92 2.01
CA ASN A 222 9.36 -0.71 2.65
C ASN A 222 9.19 -0.87 4.17
N ILE A 223 8.76 -2.05 4.64
CA ILE A 223 8.70 -2.37 6.08
C ILE A 223 10.10 -2.30 6.71
N HIS A 224 11.10 -2.92 6.09
CA HIS A 224 12.49 -2.91 6.58
C HIS A 224 13.11 -1.51 6.55
N ASN A 225 12.92 -0.75 5.47
CA ASN A 225 13.45 0.61 5.34
C ASN A 225 12.77 1.57 6.32
N SER A 226 11.45 1.43 6.50
CA SER A 226 10.70 2.17 7.51
C SER A 226 11.22 1.81 8.90
N ARG A 227 11.31 0.52 9.25
CA ARG A 227 11.89 0.07 10.51
C ARG A 227 13.27 0.68 10.76
N LYS A 228 14.18 0.61 9.79
CA LYS A 228 15.51 1.24 9.90
C LYS A 228 15.37 2.73 10.20
N ARG A 229 14.58 3.48 9.42
CA ARG A 229 14.44 4.95 9.54
C ARG A 229 13.74 5.40 10.83
N PHE A 230 12.70 4.70 11.26
CA PHE A 230 12.01 4.94 12.54
C PHE A 230 12.91 4.61 13.76
N MET A 231 13.83 3.64 13.61
CA MET A 231 14.81 3.23 14.62
C MET A 231 16.18 3.92 14.50
N LEU A 232 16.40 4.80 13.51
CA LEU A 232 17.66 5.55 13.37
C LEU A 232 17.79 6.50 14.57
N SER A 233 18.95 6.44 15.22
CA SER A 233 19.32 7.30 16.35
C SER A 233 19.15 8.77 16.04
N GLU A 234 19.43 9.22 14.82
CA GLU A 234 19.36 10.64 14.45
C GLU A 234 17.94 11.21 14.38
N CYS A 235 16.94 10.51 13.82
CA CYS A 235 15.56 11.02 13.82
C CYS A 235 14.97 11.09 15.24
N ARG A 236 15.25 10.07 16.05
CA ARG A 236 14.89 10.06 17.48
C ARG A 236 15.61 11.18 18.21
N LYS A 237 16.89 11.39 17.94
CA LYS A 237 17.70 12.45 18.53
C LYS A 237 17.18 13.83 18.14
N THR A 238 16.94 14.12 16.86
CA THR A 238 16.35 15.40 16.41
C THR A 238 15.00 15.67 17.06
N PHE A 239 14.13 14.66 17.16
CA PHE A 239 12.85 14.81 17.83
C PHE A 239 12.99 15.07 19.35
N LEU A 240 13.85 14.31 20.03
CA LEU A 240 14.10 14.45 21.46
C LEU A 240 14.77 15.78 21.80
N GLU A 241 15.76 16.20 21.01
CA GLU A 241 16.41 17.52 21.11
C GLU A 241 15.38 18.64 20.90
N GLY A 242 14.48 18.51 19.91
CA GLY A 242 13.36 19.43 19.70
C GLY A 242 12.35 19.50 20.85
N HIS A 243 12.31 18.49 21.72
CA HIS A 243 11.49 18.46 22.94
C HIS A 243 12.32 18.65 24.22
N SER A 244 13.58 19.09 24.11
CA SER A 244 14.50 19.31 25.23
C SER A 244 14.73 18.09 26.12
N LEU A 245 14.78 16.89 25.53
CA LEU A 245 15.00 15.62 26.23
C LEU A 245 16.30 14.95 25.77
N ALA A 246 17.02 14.33 26.71
CA ALA A 246 18.23 13.58 26.41
C ALA A 246 17.90 12.33 25.59
N PHE A 247 18.77 12.01 24.62
CA PHE A 247 18.62 10.86 23.70
C PHE A 247 18.35 9.52 24.40
N GLU A 248 18.97 9.32 25.57
CA GLU A 248 18.90 8.09 26.38
C GLU A 248 17.62 7.96 27.21
N LYS A 249 16.80 9.01 27.28
CA LYS A 249 15.61 9.01 28.15
C LYS A 249 14.49 8.16 27.55
N GLN A 250 13.85 7.34 28.39
CA GLN A 250 12.64 6.62 28.02
C GLN A 250 11.52 7.66 27.78
N MET A 251 10.91 7.63 26.60
CA MET A 251 9.84 8.56 26.23
C MET A 251 8.56 8.22 26.97
N SER A 252 7.81 9.23 27.40
CA SER A 252 6.47 9.01 27.93
C SER A 252 5.53 8.51 26.82
N PRO A 253 4.43 7.82 27.17
CA PRO A 253 3.47 7.35 26.18
C PRO A 253 2.95 8.39 25.20
N SER A 254 2.61 9.58 25.68
CA SER A 254 2.16 10.71 24.85
C SER A 254 3.25 11.15 23.85
N LEU A 255 4.50 11.15 24.30
CA LEU A 255 5.64 11.57 23.50
C LEU A 255 6.01 10.51 22.44
N CYS A 256 5.78 9.22 22.70
CA CYS A 256 5.88 8.17 21.69
C CYS A 256 4.85 8.35 20.57
N ASP A 257 3.63 8.77 20.91
CA ASP A 257 2.57 9.02 19.94
C ASP A 257 2.85 10.30 19.12
N ASP A 258 3.40 11.33 19.76
CA ASP A 258 3.91 12.54 19.09
C ASP A 258 5.11 12.21 18.18
N TYR A 259 6.03 11.35 18.60
CA TYR A 259 7.17 10.91 17.78
C TYR A 259 6.72 10.13 16.55
N ALA A 260 5.80 9.17 16.74
CA ALA A 260 5.25 8.41 15.62
C ALA A 260 4.50 9.32 14.64
N SER A 261 3.71 10.27 15.15
CA SER A 261 3.04 11.29 14.33
C SER A 261 4.03 12.20 13.61
N TYR A 262 5.10 12.62 14.29
CA TYR A 262 6.18 13.42 13.73
C TYR A 262 6.94 12.68 12.63
N VAL A 263 7.28 11.40 12.80
CA VAL A 263 7.95 10.63 11.75
C VAL A 263 7.01 10.37 10.57
N ILE A 264 5.72 10.09 10.82
CA ILE A 264 4.70 10.03 9.76
C ILE A 264 4.66 11.37 9.02
N PHE A 265 4.69 12.50 9.74
CA PHE A 265 4.67 13.85 9.15
C PHE A 265 5.96 14.21 8.41
N LEU A 266 7.15 13.85 8.90
CA LEU A 266 8.41 14.03 8.18
C LEU A 266 8.44 13.23 6.87
N VAL A 267 7.80 12.06 6.85
CA VAL A 267 7.61 11.28 5.62
C VAL A 267 6.58 11.96 4.69
N VAL A 268 5.63 12.73 5.22
CA VAL A 268 4.66 13.54 4.44
C VAL A 268 5.33 14.79 3.82
N ASP A 269 6.08 15.56 4.60
CA ASP A 269 6.67 16.84 4.16
C ASP A 269 7.95 16.68 3.34
N ALA A 270 8.63 15.52 3.40
CA ALA A 270 9.71 15.22 2.47
C ALA A 270 9.25 15.22 0.99
N GLY A 271 7.94 15.08 0.72
CA GLY A 271 7.33 15.24 -0.61
C GLY A 271 6.76 16.64 -0.89
N ALA A 272 6.81 17.57 0.07
CA ALA A 272 6.28 18.92 -0.03
C ALA A 272 7.33 19.93 0.46
N THR A 273 8.31 20.23 -0.39
CA THR A 273 9.17 21.42 -0.34
C THR A 273 9.73 21.84 1.04
N GLY A 274 11.00 21.51 1.29
CA GLY A 274 11.85 22.22 2.24
C GLY A 274 11.78 21.74 3.68
N LEU A 275 12.94 21.41 4.25
CA LEU A 275 13.11 21.23 5.69
C LEU A 275 12.57 22.48 6.43
N PRO A 276 11.88 22.32 7.58
CA PRO A 276 11.53 23.46 8.41
C PRO A 276 12.80 24.20 8.82
N ASP A 277 12.79 25.52 8.70
CA ASP A 277 13.78 26.34 9.39
C ASP A 277 13.74 26.03 10.90
N GLY A 278 14.88 26.14 11.57
CA GLY A 278 15.10 25.69 12.94
C GLY A 278 14.31 26.43 14.03
N SER A 279 13.13 26.96 13.74
CA SER A 279 12.23 27.57 14.71
C SER A 279 11.26 26.52 15.27
N GLY A 280 11.74 25.73 16.25
CA GLY A 280 11.01 24.64 16.93
C GLY A 280 9.69 25.02 17.62
N THR A 281 8.65 25.36 16.84
CA THR A 281 7.29 25.57 17.34
C THR A 281 6.30 24.76 16.51
N ILE A 282 6.06 23.51 16.91
CA ILE A 282 4.92 22.73 16.40
C ILE A 282 3.65 23.33 17.01
N ARG A 283 3.00 24.27 16.31
CA ARG A 283 1.71 24.81 16.76
C ARG A 283 0.62 23.74 16.67
N SER A 284 -0.19 23.68 17.71
CA SER A 284 -1.29 22.76 17.99
C SER A 284 -2.49 22.89 17.02
N THR A 285 -2.31 22.56 15.75
CA THR A 285 -3.41 22.52 14.77
C THR A 285 -3.67 21.09 14.29
N VAL A 286 -4.07 20.21 15.21
CA VAL A 286 -4.55 18.85 14.90
C VAL A 286 -6.10 18.79 14.84
N SER A 287 -6.82 19.85 15.21
CA SER A 287 -8.26 19.76 15.44
C SER A 287 -9.18 19.93 14.21
N HIS A 288 -8.76 20.54 13.10
CA HIS A 288 -9.72 20.86 12.01
C HIS A 288 -9.17 20.82 10.58
N MET A 289 -8.83 19.63 10.09
CA MET A 289 -8.67 19.42 8.64
C MET A 289 -9.46 18.18 8.18
N PRO A 290 -10.35 18.28 7.18
CA PRO A 290 -10.98 17.12 6.56
C PRO A 290 -9.94 16.39 5.68
N LEU A 291 -9.19 15.50 6.32
CA LEU A 291 -7.97 14.82 5.85
C LEU A 291 -8.12 13.93 4.60
N TYR A 292 -9.34 13.67 4.12
CA TYR A 292 -9.57 12.86 2.91
C TYR A 292 -9.53 13.70 1.61
N ARG A 293 -9.86 15.00 1.67
CA ARG A 293 -10.17 15.82 0.49
C ARG A 293 -8.96 16.38 -0.26
N THR A 294 -7.80 16.56 0.39
CA THR A 294 -6.71 17.37 -0.19
C THR A 294 -5.76 16.57 -1.09
N PHE A 295 -5.55 15.27 -0.82
CA PHE A 295 -4.51 14.50 -1.51
C PHE A 295 -4.85 14.05 -2.94
N ARG A 296 -6.13 13.97 -3.30
CA ARG A 296 -6.54 13.57 -4.67
C ARG A 296 -6.44 14.70 -5.69
N ARG A 297 -6.17 15.94 -5.26
CA ARG A 297 -6.26 17.13 -6.11
C ARG A 297 -5.01 17.41 -6.95
N PHE A 298 -3.91 16.67 -6.73
CA PHE A 298 -2.62 16.90 -7.38
C PHE A 298 -2.02 15.64 -8.02
N MET A 299 -2.83 14.79 -8.64
CA MET A 299 -2.27 13.93 -9.70
C MET A 299 -2.36 14.73 -11.00
N PRO A 300 -1.24 15.23 -11.56
CA PRO A 300 -1.29 15.75 -12.92
C PRO A 300 -1.82 14.62 -13.80
N LYS A 301 -2.95 14.87 -14.47
CA LYS A 301 -3.51 13.95 -15.45
C LYS A 301 -2.71 14.11 -16.74
N VAL A 302 -1.48 13.65 -16.70
CA VAL A 302 -0.63 13.62 -17.87
C VAL A 302 -1.17 12.55 -18.82
N PRO A 303 -1.44 12.85 -20.11
CA PRO A 303 -1.91 11.88 -21.08
C PRO A 303 -0.92 10.70 -21.22
N PRO A 304 -1.37 9.46 -21.46
CA PRO A 304 -0.45 8.35 -21.68
C PRO A 304 0.51 8.61 -22.86
N LEU A 305 1.80 8.36 -22.66
CA LEU A 305 2.79 8.48 -23.74
C LEU A 305 2.57 7.42 -24.84
N PRO A 306 2.81 7.74 -26.11
CA PRO A 306 3.02 6.75 -27.15
C PRO A 306 4.17 5.81 -26.78
N LYS A 307 4.02 4.52 -27.12
CA LYS A 307 5.11 3.57 -26.96
C LYS A 307 6.25 3.91 -27.91
N GLN A 308 7.46 3.94 -27.37
CA GLN A 308 8.68 4.23 -28.11
C GLN A 308 9.89 3.69 -27.37
N ASP A 309 10.87 3.21 -28.14
CA ASP A 309 12.20 2.93 -27.63
C ASP A 309 12.97 4.26 -27.52
N MET A 310 13.78 4.40 -26.48
CA MET A 310 14.56 5.62 -26.23
C MET A 310 16.02 5.27 -25.94
N THR A 311 16.93 6.15 -26.37
CA THR A 311 18.31 6.14 -25.87
C THR A 311 18.38 6.77 -24.48
N LEU A 312 19.51 6.62 -23.80
CA LEU A 312 19.69 7.19 -22.46
C LEU A 312 19.59 8.73 -22.48
N ASP A 313 20.09 9.38 -23.53
CA ASP A 313 20.00 10.83 -23.69
C ASP A 313 18.57 11.31 -24.00
N GLU A 314 17.79 10.52 -24.73
CA GLU A 314 16.36 10.78 -24.93
C GLU A 314 15.58 10.62 -23.64
N LEU A 315 15.87 9.59 -22.85
CA LEU A 315 15.23 9.30 -21.57
C LEU A 315 15.45 10.42 -20.54
N ARG A 316 16.63 11.07 -20.53
CA ARG A 316 16.98 12.17 -19.60
C ARG A 316 16.03 13.35 -19.62
N LYS A 317 15.26 13.54 -20.70
CA LYS A 317 14.26 14.62 -20.81
C LYS A 317 13.06 14.41 -19.88
N TYR A 318 12.81 13.17 -19.46
CA TYR A 318 11.64 12.79 -18.69
C TYR A 318 11.98 12.70 -17.18
N ASP A 319 12.42 13.82 -16.63
CA ASP A 319 12.85 13.97 -15.24
C ASP A 319 11.79 14.60 -14.32
N GLY A 320 10.59 14.90 -14.83
CA GLY A 320 9.55 15.65 -14.12
C GLY A 320 9.76 17.17 -14.07
N VAL A 321 10.84 17.69 -14.69
CA VAL A 321 11.17 19.12 -14.77
C VAL A 321 11.16 19.61 -16.21
N GLN A 322 11.91 18.93 -17.08
CA GLN A 322 12.02 19.23 -18.51
C GLN A 322 10.77 18.76 -19.26
N ASP A 323 10.20 17.64 -18.83
CA ASP A 323 8.91 17.11 -19.27
C ASP A 323 8.04 16.83 -18.03
N GLU A 324 6.72 16.94 -18.17
CA GLU A 324 5.78 16.62 -17.08
C GLU A 324 5.71 15.13 -16.76
N HIS A 325 6.18 14.27 -17.68
CA HIS A 325 6.34 12.85 -17.41
C HIS A 325 7.66 12.55 -16.71
N ILE A 326 7.59 11.52 -15.86
CA ILE A 326 8.73 10.98 -15.13
C ILE A 326 8.92 9.54 -15.61
N LEU A 327 10.01 9.29 -16.32
CA LEU A 327 10.35 7.97 -16.84
C LEU A 327 11.64 7.47 -16.20
N PHE A 328 11.80 6.15 -16.09
CA PHE A 328 13.13 5.56 -15.92
C PHE A 328 13.17 4.14 -16.49
N ALA A 329 14.38 3.66 -16.76
CA ALA A 329 14.60 2.30 -17.23
C ALA A 329 14.95 1.34 -16.08
N LEU A 330 14.45 0.11 -16.16
CA LEU A 330 14.78 -0.98 -15.26
C LEU A 330 14.83 -2.28 -16.07
N ASN A 331 15.96 -2.98 -16.01
CA ASN A 331 16.27 -4.15 -16.83
C ASN A 331 16.00 -3.88 -18.34
N GLY A 332 16.41 -2.70 -18.81
CA GLY A 332 16.22 -2.29 -20.20
C GLY A 332 14.78 -1.97 -20.61
N THR A 333 13.80 -2.02 -19.68
CA THR A 333 12.42 -1.62 -19.94
C THR A 333 12.15 -0.23 -19.36
N ILE A 334 11.56 0.67 -20.14
CA ILE A 334 11.21 2.04 -19.72
C ILE A 334 9.79 2.05 -19.15
N TYR A 335 9.65 2.57 -17.94
CA TYR A 335 8.37 2.71 -17.24
C TYR A 335 8.00 4.17 -17.05
N ASP A 336 6.71 4.48 -17.22
CA ASP A 336 6.12 5.77 -16.88
C ASP A 336 5.67 5.79 -15.41
N VAL A 337 6.48 6.44 -14.58
CA VAL A 337 6.27 6.51 -13.13
C VAL A 337 5.64 7.82 -12.70
N THR A 338 5.13 8.62 -13.65
CA THR A 338 4.51 9.94 -13.40
C THR A 338 3.38 9.87 -12.38
N ARG A 339 2.61 8.77 -12.34
CA ARG A 339 1.55 8.59 -11.33
C ARG A 339 2.06 8.51 -9.89
N GLY A 340 3.33 8.12 -9.73
CA GLY A 340 4.06 8.13 -8.48
C GLY A 340 4.89 9.40 -8.28
N SER A 341 4.50 10.55 -8.86
CA SER A 341 5.31 11.78 -8.85
C SER A 341 5.79 12.18 -7.44
N SER A 342 4.95 12.00 -6.41
CA SER A 342 5.36 12.22 -5.00
C SER A 342 6.61 11.44 -4.56
N PHE A 343 7.00 10.39 -5.28
CA PHE A 343 8.19 9.56 -5.06
C PHE A 343 9.34 9.88 -6.00
N TYR A 344 9.02 10.06 -7.28
CA TYR A 344 9.99 10.13 -8.38
C TYR A 344 10.19 11.55 -8.94
N ASP A 345 9.41 12.53 -8.49
CA ASP A 345 9.72 13.93 -8.73
C ASP A 345 11.12 14.25 -8.16
N PRO A 346 11.82 15.27 -8.67
CA PRO A 346 13.18 15.61 -8.23
C PRO A 346 13.34 15.84 -6.72
N SER A 347 12.26 16.25 -6.04
CA SER A 347 12.21 16.43 -4.59
C SER A 347 11.91 15.14 -3.82
N GLY A 348 11.40 14.11 -4.48
CA GLY A 348 10.98 12.85 -3.91
C GLY A 348 12.15 11.93 -3.53
N PRO A 349 11.91 10.93 -2.66
CA PRO A 349 12.93 10.00 -2.17
C PRO A 349 13.62 9.18 -3.28
N TYR A 350 12.98 9.03 -4.44
CA TYR A 350 13.50 8.32 -5.61
C TYR A 350 13.71 9.24 -6.81
N GLY A 351 13.68 10.57 -6.62
CA GLY A 351 13.83 11.55 -7.70
C GLY A 351 15.12 11.41 -8.51
N ALA A 352 16.18 10.89 -7.90
CA ALA A 352 17.45 10.62 -8.59
C ALA A 352 17.32 9.60 -9.75
N LEU A 353 16.28 8.75 -9.74
CA LEU A 353 16.06 7.74 -10.78
C LEU A 353 15.43 8.32 -12.05
N ALA A 354 14.79 9.49 -11.95
CA ALA A 354 14.04 10.10 -13.04
C ALA A 354 14.96 10.44 -14.23
N GLY A 355 14.56 9.99 -15.42
CA GLY A 355 15.31 10.13 -16.67
C GLY A 355 16.55 9.23 -16.79
N ARG A 356 16.67 8.17 -15.98
CA ARG A 356 17.90 7.35 -15.87
C ARG A 356 17.66 5.85 -16.05
N ASP A 357 18.74 5.10 -16.22
CA ASP A 357 18.74 3.66 -15.95
C ASP A 357 18.86 3.41 -14.44
N ALA A 358 17.76 2.98 -13.83
CA ALA A 358 17.63 2.73 -12.42
C ALA A 358 18.03 1.30 -12.01
N THR A 359 18.41 0.44 -12.96
CA THR A 359 18.64 -1.00 -12.71
C THR A 359 19.67 -1.24 -11.62
N ARG A 360 20.84 -0.59 -11.70
CA ARG A 360 21.89 -0.69 -10.68
C ARG A 360 21.48 -0.10 -9.34
N ALA A 361 20.81 1.04 -9.36
CA ALA A 361 20.38 1.72 -8.14
C ALA A 361 19.34 0.88 -7.36
N LEU A 362 18.39 0.26 -8.07
CA LEU A 362 17.35 -0.57 -7.48
C LEU A 362 17.88 -1.95 -7.05
N SER A 363 18.77 -2.57 -7.82
CA SER A 363 19.44 -3.83 -7.44
C SER A 363 20.28 -3.67 -6.17
N THR A 364 21.11 -2.62 -6.11
CA THR A 364 22.02 -2.36 -4.97
C THR A 364 21.39 -1.62 -3.80
N MET A 365 20.09 -1.30 -3.86
CA MET A 365 19.38 -0.53 -2.83
C MET A 365 19.90 0.88 -2.59
N ASN A 366 20.67 1.43 -3.51
CA ASN A 366 21.27 2.73 -3.38
C ASN A 366 20.83 3.60 -4.55
N VAL A 367 19.86 4.49 -4.31
CA VAL A 367 19.31 5.42 -5.32
C VAL A 367 20.36 6.33 -5.95
N ARG A 368 21.56 6.44 -5.35
CA ARG A 368 22.69 7.20 -5.87
C ARG A 368 23.66 6.35 -6.70
N ASN A 369 23.52 5.03 -6.71
CA ASN A 369 24.37 4.13 -7.48
C ASN A 369 23.87 4.06 -8.93
N LEU A 370 24.00 5.19 -9.61
CA LEU A 370 23.59 5.42 -10.98
C LEU A 370 24.82 5.69 -11.84
N ARG A 371 24.71 5.37 -13.13
CA ARG A 371 25.69 5.78 -14.14
C ARG A 371 25.08 6.82 -15.05
N ASP A 372 25.89 7.79 -15.45
CA ASP A 372 25.47 8.79 -16.45
C ASP A 372 25.51 8.20 -17.86
N GLU A 373 26.36 7.20 -18.10
CA GLU A 373 26.50 6.49 -19.37
C GLU A 373 25.78 5.13 -19.34
N TRP A 374 25.74 4.47 -20.49
CA TRP A 374 25.19 3.12 -20.63
C TRP A 374 25.79 2.16 -19.59
N ASP A 375 24.91 1.40 -18.92
CA ASP A 375 25.30 0.44 -17.90
C ASP A 375 24.95 -0.97 -18.37
N ASP A 376 25.96 -1.77 -18.72
CA ASP A 376 25.76 -3.19 -19.01
C ASP A 376 25.48 -4.03 -17.74
N HIS A 377 25.33 -3.36 -16.59
CA HIS A 377 25.06 -3.95 -15.26
C HIS A 377 26.12 -4.94 -14.78
N ASP A 378 27.32 -4.85 -15.35
CA ASP A 378 28.48 -5.65 -14.95
C ASP A 378 28.84 -5.40 -13.48
N GLY A 379 29.30 -6.45 -12.80
CA GLY A 379 29.67 -6.43 -11.40
C GLY A 379 28.50 -6.55 -10.41
N LEU A 380 27.24 -6.60 -10.88
CA LEU A 380 26.13 -7.00 -10.01
C LEU A 380 26.24 -8.50 -9.69
N THR A 381 26.07 -8.83 -8.41
CA THR A 381 25.96 -10.20 -7.90
C THR A 381 24.68 -10.88 -8.38
N ALA A 382 24.60 -12.21 -8.23
CA ALA A 382 23.38 -12.96 -8.55
C ALA A 382 22.16 -12.45 -7.76
N ASP A 383 22.33 -12.21 -6.46
CA ASP A 383 21.27 -11.72 -5.57
C ASP A 383 20.82 -10.29 -5.93
N GLU A 384 21.74 -9.43 -6.37
CA GLU A 384 21.43 -8.08 -6.84
C GLU A 384 20.66 -8.11 -8.18
N LYS A 385 21.02 -9.03 -9.08
CA LYS A 385 20.27 -9.24 -10.33
C LYS A 385 18.87 -9.80 -10.07
N GLU A 386 18.74 -10.75 -9.14
CA GLU A 386 17.45 -11.26 -8.71
C GLU A 386 16.60 -10.14 -8.10
N THR A 387 17.19 -9.29 -7.26
CA THR A 387 16.53 -8.09 -6.73
C THR A 387 16.02 -7.18 -7.85
N ALA A 388 16.81 -6.90 -8.90
CA ALA A 388 16.34 -6.10 -10.04
C ALA A 388 15.16 -6.76 -10.78
N ASN A 389 15.20 -8.07 -10.99
CA ASN A 389 14.10 -8.82 -11.61
C ASN A 389 12.82 -8.75 -10.78
N GLU A 390 12.94 -8.81 -9.45
CA GLU A 390 11.81 -8.64 -8.54
C GLU A 390 11.20 -7.23 -8.62
N TRP A 391 12.03 -6.19 -8.72
CA TRP A 391 11.53 -4.84 -8.98
C TRP A 391 10.82 -4.75 -10.32
N GLU A 392 11.41 -5.33 -11.36
CA GLU A 392 10.85 -5.30 -12.70
C GLU A 392 9.47 -5.97 -12.72
N ALA A 393 9.33 -7.14 -12.07
CA ALA A 393 8.05 -7.82 -11.92
C ALA A 393 7.00 -6.95 -11.23
N SER A 394 7.39 -6.19 -10.18
CA SER A 394 6.48 -5.24 -9.53
C SER A 394 6.12 -4.06 -10.42
N PHE A 395 7.06 -3.55 -11.21
CA PHE A 395 6.88 -2.37 -12.04
C PHE A 395 6.00 -2.65 -13.26
N LYS A 396 6.15 -3.83 -13.89
CA LYS A 396 5.29 -4.28 -15.00
C LYS A 396 3.80 -4.23 -14.67
N CYS A 397 3.44 -4.61 -13.44
CA CYS A 397 2.05 -4.62 -12.97
C CYS A 397 1.57 -3.27 -12.42
N LYS A 398 2.47 -2.29 -12.24
CA LYS A 398 2.16 -1.03 -11.53
C LYS A 398 2.20 0.19 -12.44
N TYR A 399 3.17 0.27 -13.34
CA TYR A 399 3.41 1.43 -14.18
C TYR A 399 3.29 1.08 -15.67
N PRO A 400 2.80 2.01 -16.51
CA PRO A 400 2.78 1.81 -17.93
C PRO A 400 4.17 1.53 -18.50
N THR A 401 4.27 0.50 -19.34
CA THR A 401 5.47 0.24 -20.14
C THR A 401 5.47 1.16 -21.37
N VAL A 402 6.52 1.97 -21.50
CA VAL A 402 6.70 2.91 -22.63
C VAL A 402 7.44 2.23 -23.77
N GLY A 403 8.51 1.48 -23.48
CA GLY A 403 9.31 0.81 -24.51
C GLY A 403 10.61 0.29 -23.94
N ARG A 404 11.63 0.13 -24.79
CA ARG A 404 12.96 -0.35 -24.39
C ARG A 404 13.95 0.81 -24.30
N LEU A 405 14.86 0.72 -23.33
CA LEU A 405 16.08 1.49 -23.32
C LEU A 405 17.06 0.83 -24.30
N ILE A 406 17.54 1.59 -25.28
CA ILE A 406 18.38 1.08 -26.37
C ILE A 406 19.69 1.89 -26.50
N LYS A 407 20.71 1.30 -27.12
CA LYS A 407 21.91 2.02 -27.56
C LYS A 407 21.61 2.88 -28.79
N GLU A 408 22.43 3.89 -29.04
CA GLU A 408 22.28 4.83 -30.17
C GLU A 408 22.22 4.15 -31.55
N ASP A 409 22.87 2.99 -31.69
CA ASP A 409 22.99 2.23 -32.94
C ASP A 409 21.96 1.09 -33.06
N GLU A 410 21.12 0.86 -32.05
CA GLU A 410 20.13 -0.21 -32.06
C GLU A 410 18.87 0.15 -32.86
N VAL A 411 18.29 -0.87 -33.50
CA VAL A 411 17.05 -0.70 -34.29
C VAL A 411 15.86 -0.50 -33.35
N ARG A 412 15.20 0.63 -33.50
CA ARG A 412 13.94 0.97 -32.82
C ARG A 412 12.81 0.07 -33.30
N VAL A 413 11.98 -0.40 -32.36
CA VAL A 413 10.72 -1.07 -32.69
C VAL A 413 9.66 -0.03 -33.03
N ASP A 414 8.96 -0.25 -34.14
CA ASP A 414 7.73 0.49 -34.45
C ASP A 414 6.56 -0.17 -33.71
N TYR A 415 5.98 0.57 -32.76
CA TYR A 415 4.83 0.12 -31.97
C TYR A 415 3.48 0.43 -32.61
N GLY A 416 3.45 0.91 -33.87
CA GLY A 416 2.21 1.14 -34.61
C GLY A 416 1.29 2.19 -33.96
N GLY A 417 1.86 3.15 -33.24
CA GLY A 417 1.13 4.19 -32.50
C GLY A 417 0.43 3.69 -31.23
N ALA A 418 0.75 2.49 -30.73
CA ALA A 418 0.23 2.01 -29.46
C ALA A 418 0.61 2.95 -28.31
N LEU A 419 -0.32 3.19 -27.38
CA LEU A 419 -0.04 3.94 -26.15
C LEU A 419 0.60 3.05 -25.09
N SER A 420 1.39 3.67 -24.22
CA SER A 420 1.94 3.04 -23.02
C SER A 420 0.81 2.49 -22.16
N SER A 421 1.03 1.29 -21.62
CA SER A 421 0.03 0.58 -20.82
C SER A 421 0.68 -0.30 -19.78
N THR A 422 0.01 -0.46 -18.64
CA THR A 422 0.44 -1.38 -17.59
C THR A 422 0.14 -2.81 -18.04
N GLN A 423 1.07 -3.74 -17.81
CA GLN A 423 0.82 -5.14 -18.13
C GLN A 423 -0.12 -5.74 -17.07
N ALA A 424 -1.18 -6.42 -17.53
CA ALA A 424 -2.23 -6.98 -16.68
C ALA A 424 -1.80 -8.29 -15.99
#